data_AF-A0A924HU57-F1
#
_entry.id   AF-A0A924HU57-F1
#
_cell.length_a   1.000
_cell.length_b   1.000
_cell.length_c   1.000
_cell.angle_alpha   90.00
_cell.angle_beta   90.00
_cell.angle_gamma   90.00
#
_symmetry.space_group_name_H-M   'P 1'
#
loop_
_entity.id
_entity.type
_entity.pdbx_description
1 polymer ?
#
loop_
_entity_poly.entity_id
_entity_poly.type
_entity_poly.pdbx_seq_one_letter_code
_entity_poly.pdbx_strand_id
1 'polypeptide(L)'
;MGVNPDSPFATFFNSLAGSSVIDVLFMAALLGIGVALILGIGLRIAAVSGTILMVMMWAATLPLTNNPLVDDHIVYAAVLWVIAAGKREFSLVNWWTRLDYVKKNNWLW
;
A
#
# COMPACT_ATOMS: atom_id res chain seq x y z
N MET A 1 18.56 -8.67 -7.10
CA MET A 1 17.66 -7.55 -7.46
C MET A 1 16.23 -8.06 -7.29
N GLY A 2 15.36 -7.33 -6.60
CA GLY A 2 13.98 -7.77 -6.29
C GLY A 2 13.01 -7.80 -7.48
N VAL A 3 13.54 -7.72 -8.70
CA VAL A 3 12.81 -7.72 -9.97
C VAL A 3 13.17 -9.00 -10.70
N ASN A 4 12.17 -9.74 -11.18
CA ASN A 4 12.41 -10.96 -11.94
C ASN A 4 13.03 -10.59 -13.31
N PRO A 5 14.21 -11.14 -13.68
CA PRO A 5 14.86 -10.83 -14.96
C PRO A 5 14.01 -11.17 -16.18
N ASP A 6 13.15 -12.19 -16.06
CA ASP A 6 12.26 -12.65 -17.11
C ASP A 6 10.93 -11.86 -17.14
N SER A 7 10.78 -10.84 -16.28
CA SER A 7 9.61 -9.98 -16.25
C SER A 7 9.51 -9.12 -17.51
N PRO A 8 8.33 -9.01 -18.15
CA PRO A 8 8.11 -8.04 -19.23
C PRO A 8 8.30 -6.58 -18.78
N PHE A 9 8.29 -6.33 -17.46
CA PHE A 9 8.52 -5.01 -16.87
C PHE A 9 9.92 -4.87 -16.25
N ALA A 10 10.81 -5.83 -16.44
CA ALA A 10 12.13 -5.86 -15.81
C ALA A 10 12.92 -4.57 -16.07
N THR A 11 12.95 -4.07 -17.30
CA THR A 11 13.67 -2.83 -17.66
C THR A 11 13.09 -1.60 -16.97
N PHE A 12 11.76 -1.51 -16.87
CA PHE A 12 11.09 -0.39 -16.21
C PHE A 12 11.42 -0.36 -14.71
N PHE A 13 11.23 -1.48 -14.00
CA PHE A 13 11.48 -1.54 -12.57
C PHE A 13 12.97 -1.45 -12.22
N ASN A 14 13.86 -2.00 -13.05
CA ASN A 14 15.30 -1.82 -12.86
C ASN A 14 15.76 -0.37 -13.09
N SER A 15 15.09 0.38 -13.97
CA SER A 15 15.36 1.83 -14.12
C SER A 15 14.91 2.66 -12.92
N LEU A 16 13.92 2.14 -12.19
CA LEU A 16 13.39 2.74 -10.96
C LEU A 16 14.27 2.35 -9.74
N ALA A 17 14.74 1.11 -9.72
CA ALA A 17 15.59 0.55 -8.68
C ALA A 17 16.97 1.23 -8.68
N GLY A 18 17.35 1.83 -7.55
CA GLY A 18 18.62 2.56 -7.40
C GLY A 18 18.51 4.07 -7.57
N SER A 19 17.32 4.60 -7.84
CA SER A 19 17.03 6.03 -7.68
C SER A 19 16.79 6.34 -6.21
N SER A 20 17.69 7.09 -5.58
CA SER A 20 17.57 7.45 -4.16
C SER A 20 16.27 8.20 -3.84
N VAL A 21 15.73 8.96 -4.80
CA VAL A 21 14.44 9.65 -4.64
C VAL A 21 13.30 8.64 -4.51
N ILE A 22 13.33 7.58 -5.32
CA ILE A 22 12.28 6.57 -5.37
C ILE A 22 12.37 5.69 -4.12
N ASP A 23 13.58 5.34 -3.69
CA ASP A 23 13.79 4.59 -2.45
C ASP A 23 13.24 5.36 -1.23
N VAL A 24 13.50 6.67 -1.15
CA VAL A 24 12.97 7.53 -0.07
C VAL A 24 11.45 7.65 -0.16
N LEU A 25 10.88 7.84 -1.35
CA LEU A 25 9.42 7.90 -1.53
C LEU A 25 8.75 6.57 -1.14
N PHE A 26 9.35 5.45 -1.48
CA PHE A 26 8.87 4.12 -1.10
C PHE A 26 8.90 3.94 0.42
N MET A 27 10.00 4.31 1.08
CA MET A 27 10.08 4.28 2.55
C MET A 27 9.06 5.22 3.21
N ALA A 28 8.87 6.43 2.67
CA ALA A 28 7.90 7.38 3.17
C ALA A 28 6.46 6.87 2.99
N ALA A 29 6.16 6.19 1.87
CA ALA A 29 4.87 5.57 1.62
C ALA A 29 4.61 4.44 2.63
N LEU A 30 5.57 3.54 2.85
CA LEU A 30 5.46 2.47 3.84
C LEU A 30 5.26 3.00 5.26
N LEU A 31 6.02 4.04 5.64
CA LEU A 31 5.87 4.69 6.93
C LEU A 31 4.48 5.31 7.08
N GLY A 32 4.00 6.03 6.05
CA GLY A 32 2.68 6.64 6.05
C GLY A 32 1.56 5.61 6.18
N ILE A 33 1.63 4.51 5.43
CA ILE A 33 0.67 3.39 5.51
C ILE A 33 0.72 2.76 6.91
N GLY A 34 1.92 2.46 7.43
CA GLY A 34 2.09 1.86 8.76
C GLY A 34 1.51 2.73 9.87
N VAL A 35 1.79 4.04 9.86
CA VAL A 35 1.23 4.99 10.84
C VAL A 35 -0.30 5.06 10.72
N ALA A 36 -0.83 5.10 9.50
CA ALA A 36 -2.27 5.12 9.27
C ALA A 36 -2.96 3.85 9.80
N LEU A 37 -2.35 2.67 9.62
CA LEU A 37 -2.87 1.40 10.12
C LEU A 37 -2.80 1.31 11.66
N ILE A 38 -1.69 1.74 12.27
CA ILE A 38 -1.52 1.70 13.73
C ILE A 38 -2.49 2.67 14.42
N LEU A 39 -2.57 3.91 13.94
CA LEU A 39 -3.46 4.92 14.52
C LEU A 39 -4.92 4.70 14.10
N GLY A 40 -5.14 3.94 13.03
CA GLY A 40 -6.44 3.67 12.42
C GLY A 40 -7.11 4.91 11.82
N ILE A 41 -6.31 5.90 11.37
CA ILE A 41 -6.74 7.16 10.75
C ILE A 41 -6.41 7.15 9.26
N GLY A 42 -7.25 7.75 8.41
CA GLY A 42 -7.00 7.80 6.96
C GLY A 42 -6.91 6.42 6.30
N LEU A 43 -7.63 5.43 6.84
CA LEU A 43 -7.52 4.02 6.50
C LEU A 43 -7.81 3.76 5.01
N ARG A 44 -8.73 4.52 4.42
CA ARG A 44 -9.02 4.43 2.99
C ARG A 44 -7.83 4.86 2.13
N ILE A 45 -7.14 5.93 2.50
CA ILE A 45 -5.94 6.39 1.77
C ILE A 45 -4.85 5.33 1.89
N ALA A 46 -4.61 4.83 3.10
CA ALA A 46 -3.62 3.80 3.36
C ALA A 46 -3.91 2.50 2.59
N ALA A 47 -5.18 2.08 2.51
CA ALA A 47 -5.58 0.91 1.74
C ALA A 47 -5.37 1.12 0.23
N VAL A 48 -5.75 2.28 -0.31
CA VAL A 48 -5.55 2.59 -1.74
C VAL A 48 -4.06 2.68 -2.08
N SER A 49 -3.29 3.48 -1.34
CA SER A 49 -1.86 3.66 -1.60
C SER A 49 -1.07 2.37 -1.38
N GLY A 50 -1.38 1.61 -0.32
CA GLY A 50 -0.78 0.32 -0.06
C GLY A 50 -1.14 -0.74 -1.09
N THR A 51 -2.38 -0.75 -1.59
CA THR A 51 -2.77 -1.63 -2.70
C THR A 51 -1.98 -1.31 -3.97
N ILE A 52 -1.85 -0.02 -4.32
CA ILE A 52 -1.05 0.40 -5.49
C ILE A 52 0.39 -0.07 -5.34
N LEU A 53 1.00 0.13 -4.17
CA LEU A 53 2.36 -0.30 -3.88
C LEU A 53 2.51 -1.82 -4.02
N MET A 54 1.60 -2.60 -3.42
CA MET A 54 1.62 -4.06 -3.52
C MET A 54 1.44 -4.55 -4.96
N VAL A 55 0.55 -3.94 -5.74
CA VAL A 55 0.35 -4.29 -7.16
C VAL A 55 1.59 -3.96 -8.00
N MET A 56 2.27 -2.84 -7.73
CA MET A 56 3.52 -2.53 -8.39
C MET A 56 4.62 -3.55 -8.07
N MET A 57 4.70 -4.00 -6.81
CA MET A 57 5.63 -5.05 -6.41
C MET A 57 5.29 -6.41 -7.05
N TRP A 58 4.01 -6.77 -7.10
CA TRP A 58 3.54 -7.95 -7.83
C TRP A 58 3.91 -7.91 -9.31
N ALA A 59 3.75 -6.76 -9.98
CA ALA A 59 4.13 -6.61 -11.38
C ALA A 59 5.65 -6.77 -11.60
N ALA A 60 6.47 -6.38 -10.61
CA ALA A 60 7.92 -6.51 -10.67
C ALA A 60 8.42 -7.96 -10.48
N THR A 61 7.62 -8.84 -9.86
CA THR A 61 8.00 -10.24 -9.57
C THR A 61 7.49 -11.25 -10.59
N LEU A 62 6.68 -10.82 -11.57
CA LEU A 62 6.22 -11.66 -12.68
C LEU A 62 7.40 -12.22 -13.52
N PRO A 63 7.36 -13.47 -14.01
CA PRO A 63 6.37 -14.53 -13.72
C PRO A 63 6.56 -15.15 -12.33
N LEU A 64 5.45 -15.48 -11.67
CA LEU A 64 5.47 -16.09 -10.34
C LEU A 64 5.79 -17.59 -10.42
N THR A 65 6.59 -18.07 -9.47
CA THR A 65 7.06 -19.47 -9.45
C THR A 65 5.96 -20.49 -9.15
N ASN A 66 4.99 -20.13 -8.29
CA ASN A 66 3.98 -21.07 -7.78
C ASN A 66 2.59 -20.84 -8.35
N ASN A 67 2.11 -19.59 -8.36
CA ASN A 67 0.75 -19.26 -8.80
C ASN A 67 0.78 -17.98 -9.66
N PRO A 68 0.27 -18.02 -10.90
CA PRO A 68 0.39 -16.91 -11.85
C PRO A 68 -0.41 -15.65 -11.46
N LEU A 69 -1.30 -15.73 -10.47
CA LEU A 69 -2.12 -14.59 -10.03
C LEU A 69 -1.95 -14.24 -8.55
N VAL A 70 -1.70 -15.22 -7.68
CA VAL A 70 -1.75 -14.99 -6.23
C VAL A 70 -0.35 -15.13 -5.61
N ASP A 71 0.11 -14.06 -4.96
CA ASP A 71 1.27 -14.06 -4.06
C ASP A 71 1.00 -13.25 -2.80
N ASP A 72 2.04 -13.12 -1.98
CA ASP A 72 2.04 -12.35 -0.75
C ASP A 72 1.59 -10.89 -0.97
N HIS A 73 1.96 -10.24 -2.08
CA HIS A 73 1.58 -8.84 -2.35
C HIS A 73 0.08 -8.72 -2.62
N ILE A 74 -0.51 -9.60 -3.43
CA ILE A 74 -1.96 -9.61 -3.69
C ILE A 74 -2.73 -9.97 -2.43
N VAL A 75 -2.23 -10.92 -1.64
CA VAL A 75 -2.82 -11.27 -0.33
C VAL A 75 -2.77 -10.06 0.61
N TYR A 76 -1.63 -9.38 0.72
CA TYR A 76 -1.50 -8.20 1.58
C TYR A 76 -2.35 -7.02 1.08
N ALA A 77 -2.48 -6.82 -0.23
CA ALA A 77 -3.41 -5.85 -0.80
C ALA A 77 -4.85 -6.13 -0.34
N ALA A 78 -5.29 -7.39 -0.40
CA ALA A 78 -6.61 -7.77 0.09
C ALA A 78 -6.76 -7.55 1.61
N VAL A 79 -5.74 -7.93 2.40
CA VAL A 79 -5.72 -7.72 3.86
C VAL A 79 -5.84 -6.24 4.23
N LEU A 80 -5.20 -5.33 3.49
CA LEU A 80 -5.34 -3.89 3.71
C LEU A 80 -6.80 -3.44 3.60
N TRP A 81 -7.54 -3.95 2.60
CA TRP A 81 -8.97 -3.65 2.45
C TRP A 81 -9.83 -4.28 3.53
N VAL A 82 -9.49 -5.50 3.98
CA VAL A 82 -10.17 -6.15 5.11
C VAL A 82 -9.99 -5.33 6.38
N ILE A 83 -8.78 -4.84 6.66
CA ILE A 83 -8.51 -3.96 7.80
C ILE A 83 -9.26 -2.63 7.65
N ALA A 84 -9.26 -2.06 6.44
CA ALA A 84 -9.95 -0.81 6.16
C ALA A 84 -11.48 -0.90 6.38
N ALA A 85 -12.08 -2.04 6.05
CA ALA A 85 -13.50 -2.33 6.22
C ALA A 85 -13.87 -2.87 7.62
N GLY A 86 -12.86 -3.24 8.42
CA GLY A 86 -13.05 -3.80 9.75
C GLY A 86 -13.58 -2.81 10.79
N LYS A 87 -13.98 -3.34 11.95
CA LYS A 87 -14.40 -2.54 13.10
C LYS A 87 -13.23 -1.75 13.68
N ARG A 88 -13.48 -0.51 14.08
CA ARG A 88 -12.46 0.47 14.47
C ARG A 88 -12.57 0.89 15.94
N GLU A 89 -12.85 -0.06 16.82
CA GLU A 89 -13.18 0.22 18.23
C GLU A 89 -11.95 0.69 19.03
N PHE A 90 -10.74 0.20 18.70
CA PHE A 90 -9.47 0.60 19.33
C PHE A 90 -8.70 1.68 18.56
N SER A 91 -9.32 2.30 17.55
CA SER A 91 -8.67 3.28 16.68
C SER A 91 -8.91 4.73 17.16
N LEU A 92 -7.99 5.63 16.81
CA LEU A 92 -8.15 7.07 16.97
C LEU A 92 -9.09 7.70 15.92
N VAL A 93 -9.80 6.88 15.13
CA VAL A 93 -10.75 7.32 14.08
C VAL A 93 -11.82 8.28 14.61
N ASN A 94 -12.28 8.10 15.84
CA ASN A 94 -13.28 8.97 16.45
C ASN A 94 -12.72 10.37 16.72
N TRP A 95 -11.42 10.48 17.01
CA TRP A 95 -10.76 11.78 17.10
C TRP A 95 -10.52 12.38 15.71
N TRP A 96 -10.06 11.57 14.75
CA TRP A 96 -9.80 11.98 13.38
C TRP A 96 -11.04 12.54 12.66
N THR A 97 -12.17 11.83 12.77
CA THR A 97 -13.44 12.24 12.14
C THR A 97 -14.09 13.48 12.77
N ARG A 98 -13.60 13.93 13.94
CA ARG A 98 -14.04 15.19 14.54
C ARG A 98 -13.40 16.43 13.92
N LEU A 99 -12.26 16.31 13.22
CA LEU A 99 -11.63 17.43 12.53
C LEU A 99 -12.56 17.96 11.43
N ASP A 100 -12.77 19.27 11.40
CA ASP A 100 -13.68 19.91 10.44
C ASP A 100 -13.25 19.69 8.98
N TYR A 101 -11.95 19.52 8.74
CA TYR A 101 -11.41 19.14 7.43
C TYR A 101 -11.85 17.74 6.98
N VAL A 102 -11.86 16.76 7.90
CA VAL A 102 -12.27 15.38 7.63
C VAL A 102 -13.79 15.29 7.48
N LYS A 103 -14.55 16.04 8.30
CA LYS A 103 -16.01 16.16 8.14
C LYS A 103 -16.43 16.74 6.79
N LYS A 104 -15.67 17.71 6.27
CA LYS A 104 -15.95 18.31 4.96
C LYS A 104 -15.63 17.35 3.81
N ASN A 105 -14.68 16.43 4.02
CA ASN A 105 -14.22 15.47 3.02
C ASN A 105 -14.57 14.03 3.42
N ASN A 106 -15.78 13.59 3.09
CA ASN A 106 -16.31 12.23 3.30
C ASN A 106 -15.52 11.09 2.60
N TRP A 107 -14.35 11.37 2.03
CA TRP A 107 -13.44 10.36 1.49
C TRP A 107 -12.23 10.09 2.40
N LEU A 108 -12.04 10.87 3.47
CA LEU A 108 -10.95 10.79 4.44
C LEU A 108 -11.24 9.90 5.66
N TRP A 109 -12.29 9.08 5.58
CA TRP A 109 -12.65 8.12 6.63
C TRP A 109 -11.67 6.96 6.73
#